data_AF-A0A542UVV3-F1
#
_entry.id   AF-A0A542UVV3-F1
#
_cell.length_a   1.000
_cell.length_b   1.000
_cell.length_c   1.000
_cell.angle_alpha   90.00
_cell.angle_beta   90.00
_cell.angle_gamma   90.00
#
_symmetry.space_group_name_H-M   'P 1'
#
loop_
_entity.id
_entity.type
_entity.pdbx_description
1 polymer ?
#
loop_
_entity_poly.entity_id
_entity_poly.type
_entity_poly.pdbx_seq_one_letter_code
_entity_poly.pdbx_strand_id
1 'polypeptide(L)'
;MQQAPNESDVIRPKWYRARSMRSLGVAVRDARETRGLTQDELADLISSSRPTLSRLERGASVSAETVLEALARCGYEMVVVPRGSQVTVS
;
A
#
# COMPACT_ATOMS: atom_id res chain seq x y z
N MET A 1 15.65 24.79 -25.85
CA MET A 1 16.34 24.21 -24.68
C MET A 1 15.28 23.51 -23.84
N GLN A 2 15.14 22.19 -23.96
CA GLN A 2 14.20 21.43 -23.13
C GLN A 2 14.82 21.33 -21.72
N GLN A 3 14.16 21.91 -20.72
CA GLN A 3 14.58 21.78 -19.33
C GLN A 3 14.43 20.32 -18.91
N ALA A 4 15.46 19.77 -18.28
CA ALA A 4 15.40 18.45 -17.66
C ALA A 4 14.26 18.43 -16.61
N PRO A 5 13.56 17.29 -16.43
CA PRO A 5 12.52 17.18 -15.40
C PRO A 5 13.09 17.51 -14.02
N ASN A 6 12.29 18.22 -13.22
CA ASN A 6 12.65 18.65 -11.88
C ASN A 6 12.91 17.43 -10.99
N GLU A 7 13.97 17.44 -10.16
CA GLU A 7 14.32 16.31 -9.29
C GLU A 7 13.19 15.96 -8.31
N SER A 8 12.30 16.93 -8.06
CA SER A 8 11.07 16.80 -7.26
C SER A 8 9.96 15.97 -7.92
N ASP A 9 10.02 15.71 -9.23
CA ASP A 9 9.05 14.88 -9.96
C ASP A 9 9.43 13.39 -9.93
N VAL A 10 10.59 13.04 -9.35
CA VAL A 10 10.99 11.65 -9.16
C VAL A 10 10.21 11.07 -7.99
N ILE A 11 9.07 10.44 -8.28
CA ILE A 11 8.35 9.63 -7.29
C ILE A 11 9.27 8.49 -6.85
N ARG A 12 9.96 8.68 -5.73
CA ARG A 12 10.71 7.60 -5.09
C ARG A 12 9.71 6.57 -4.57
N PRO A 13 9.86 5.29 -4.90
CA PRO A 13 8.99 4.25 -4.35
C PRO A 13 9.03 4.35 -2.82
N LYS A 14 7.87 4.57 -2.20
CA LYS A 14 7.74 4.67 -0.74
C LYS A 14 7.65 3.25 -0.18
N TRP A 15 8.67 2.83 0.57
CA TRP A 15 8.65 1.54 1.26
C TRP A 15 7.91 1.66 2.59
N TYR A 16 7.21 0.60 3.00
CA TYR A 16 6.47 0.57 4.25
C TYR A 16 6.96 -0.55 5.16
N ARG A 17 7.18 -0.22 6.44
CA ARG A 17 7.45 -1.20 7.49
C ARG A 17 6.25 -1.28 8.43
N ALA A 18 5.37 -2.24 8.19
CA ALA A 18 4.25 -2.50 9.08
C ALA A 18 4.64 -3.41 10.25
N ARG A 19 4.28 -3.01 11.47
CA ARG A 19 4.46 -3.80 12.71
C ARG A 19 3.14 -4.03 13.46
N SER A 20 2.04 -3.59 12.87
CA SER A 20 0.68 -3.65 13.41
C SER A 20 -0.33 -3.50 12.28
N MET A 21 -1.58 -3.93 12.49
CA MET A 21 -2.65 -3.70 11.51
C MET A 21 -2.87 -2.21 11.21
N ARG A 22 -2.69 -1.32 12.19
CA ARG A 22 -2.73 0.14 11.97
C ARG A 22 -1.66 0.61 10.99
N SER A 23 -0.42 0.19 11.17
CA SER A 23 0.67 0.57 10.24
C SER A 23 0.53 -0.08 8.87
N LEU A 24 -0.05 -1.28 8.80
CA LEU A 24 -0.37 -1.96 7.55
C LEU A 24 -1.52 -1.27 6.80
N GLY A 25 -2.57 -0.84 7.51
CA GLY A 25 -3.69 -0.07 6.95
C GLY A 25 -3.24 1.27 6.38
N VAL A 26 -2.32 1.98 7.06
CA VAL A 26 -1.70 3.20 6.53
C VAL A 26 -0.92 2.91 5.24
N ALA A 27 -0.16 1.81 5.18
CA ALA A 27 0.56 1.42 3.97
C ALA A 27 -0.38 1.17 2.79
N VAL A 28 -1.49 0.46 3.00
CA VAL A 28 -2.52 0.22 1.98
C VAL A 28 -3.15 1.53 1.50
N ARG A 29 -3.53 2.42 2.43
CA ARG A 29 -4.12 3.72 2.09
C ARG A 29 -3.18 4.58 1.26
N ASP A 30 -1.95 4.75 1.72
CA ASP A 30 -0.96 5.59 1.05
C ASP A 30 -0.60 5.00 -0.34
N ALA A 31 -0.49 3.68 -0.45
CA ALA A 31 -0.29 2.97 -1.71
C ALA A 31 -1.45 3.19 -2.70
N ARG A 32 -2.69 3.10 -2.20
CA ARG A 32 -3.91 3.38 -2.98
C ARG A 32 -3.94 4.82 -3.49
N GLU A 33 -3.67 5.79 -2.61
CA GLU A 33 -3.67 7.21 -2.95
C GLU A 33 -2.56 7.57 -3.96
N THR A 34 -1.38 6.94 -3.83
CA THR A 34 -0.28 7.10 -4.80
C THR A 34 -0.66 6.60 -6.19
N ARG A 35 -1.53 5.59 -6.28
CA ARG A 35 -2.10 5.07 -7.53
C ARG A 35 -3.28 5.90 -8.05
N GLY A 36 -3.72 6.94 -7.33
CA GLY A 36 -4.86 7.77 -7.70
C GLY A 36 -6.22 7.07 -7.56
N LEU A 37 -6.29 5.96 -6.81
CA LEU A 37 -7.52 5.20 -6.64
C LEU A 37 -8.34 5.72 -5.45
N THR A 38 -9.65 5.77 -5.60
CA THR A 38 -10.63 5.91 -4.51
C THR A 38 -10.78 4.59 -3.75
N GLN A 39 -11.40 4.66 -2.56
CA GLN A 39 -11.71 3.45 -1.80
C GLN A 39 -12.69 2.53 -2.54
N ASP A 40 -13.64 3.08 -3.27
CA ASP A 40 -14.60 2.27 -4.04
C ASP A 40 -13.89 1.52 -5.17
N GLU A 41 -13.04 2.21 -5.95
CA GLU A 41 -12.29 1.59 -7.04
C GLU A 41 -11.36 0.46 -6.57
N LEU A 42 -10.61 0.66 -5.49
CA LEU A 42 -9.76 -0.42 -4.98
C LEU A 42 -10.60 -1.58 -4.42
N ALA A 43 -11.71 -1.29 -3.74
CA ALA A 43 -12.59 -2.34 -3.23
C ALA A 43 -13.15 -3.21 -4.35
N ASP A 44 -13.55 -2.61 -5.48
CA ASP A 44 -14.02 -3.31 -6.66
C ASP A 44 -12.92 -4.18 -7.28
N LEU A 45 -11.69 -3.66 -7.39
CA LEU A 45 -10.53 -4.40 -7.96
C LEU A 45 -10.15 -5.65 -7.16
N ILE A 46 -10.47 -5.69 -5.87
CA ILE A 46 -10.17 -6.83 -4.98
C ILE A 46 -11.41 -7.64 -4.60
N SER A 47 -12.54 -7.43 -5.30
CA SER A 47 -13.82 -8.10 -5.03
C SER A 47 -14.26 -8.00 -3.57
N SER A 48 -14.04 -6.84 -2.95
CA SER A 48 -14.41 -6.54 -1.55
C SER A 48 -15.44 -5.41 -1.51
N SER A 49 -15.68 -4.85 -0.32
CA SER A 49 -16.58 -3.71 -0.14
C SER A 49 -15.82 -2.49 0.38
N ARG A 50 -16.29 -1.29 0.00
CA ARG A 50 -15.75 -0.03 0.51
C ARG A 50 -15.72 0.03 2.05
N PRO A 51 -16.74 -0.43 2.81
CA PRO A 51 -16.64 -0.53 4.27
C PRO A 51 -15.51 -1.45 4.77
N THR A 52 -15.28 -2.59 4.10
CA THR A 52 -14.16 -3.49 4.42
C THR A 52 -12.82 -2.81 4.16
N LEU A 53 -12.66 -2.13 3.02
CA LEU A 53 -11.45 -1.38 2.73
C LEU A 53 -11.22 -0.23 3.72
N SER A 54 -12.27 0.54 4.04
CA SER A 54 -12.21 1.61 5.05
C SER A 54 -11.84 1.09 6.44
N ARG A 55 -12.30 -0.11 6.80
CA ARG A 55 -11.89 -0.81 8.04
C ARG A 55 -10.42 -1.20 7.99
N LEU A 56 -9.95 -1.81 6.90
CA LEU A 56 -8.55 -2.16 6.68
C LEU A 56 -7.65 -0.92 6.80
N GLU A 57 -7.96 0.17 6.12
CA GLU A 57 -7.16 1.41 6.14
C GLU A 57 -7.10 2.08 7.52
N ARG A 58 -8.08 1.82 8.38
CA ARG A 58 -8.07 2.26 9.79
C ARG A 58 -7.39 1.27 10.74
N GLY A 59 -6.91 0.13 10.23
CA GLY A 59 -6.19 -0.88 10.97
C GLY A 59 -7.05 -1.93 11.67
N ALA A 60 -8.31 -2.10 11.24
CA ALA A 60 -9.12 -3.21 11.71
C ALA A 60 -8.65 -4.54 11.09
N SER A 61 -8.90 -5.64 11.80
CA SER A 61 -8.65 -6.98 11.27
C SER A 61 -9.59 -7.28 10.10
N VAL A 62 -9.01 -7.79 9.01
CA VAL A 62 -9.66 -8.31 7.80
C VAL A 62 -8.90 -9.57 7.35
N SER A 63 -9.36 -10.26 6.31
CA SER A 63 -8.63 -11.44 5.81
C SER A 63 -7.24 -11.04 5.29
N ALA A 64 -6.24 -11.91 5.51
CA ALA A 64 -4.90 -11.70 4.98
C ALA A 64 -4.91 -11.59 3.44
N GLU A 65 -5.79 -12.34 2.78
CA GLU A 65 -6.04 -12.26 1.34
C GLU A 65 -6.45 -10.85 0.90
N THR A 66 -7.39 -10.20 1.62
CA THR A 66 -7.80 -8.82 1.30
C THR A 66 -6.60 -7.85 1.38
N VAL A 67 -5.72 -8.04 2.36
CA VAL A 67 -4.53 -7.20 2.52
C VAL A 67 -3.53 -7.41 1.38
N LEU A 68 -3.27 -8.68 1.05
CA LEU A 68 -2.36 -9.07 -0.04
C LEU A 68 -2.85 -8.52 -1.37
N GLU A 69 -4.13 -8.74 -1.71
CA GLU A 69 -4.74 -8.23 -2.94
C GLU A 69 -4.75 -6.70 -3.00
N ALA A 70 -5.08 -6.03 -1.90
CA ALA A 70 -5.06 -4.56 -1.86
C ALA A 70 -3.66 -4.00 -2.15
N LEU A 71 -2.61 -4.58 -1.55
CA LEU A 71 -1.23 -4.20 -1.81
C LEU A 71 -0.82 -4.53 -3.25
N ALA A 72 -1.14 -5.73 -3.74
CA ALA A 72 -0.81 -6.18 -5.09
C ALA A 72 -1.43 -5.27 -6.17
N ARG A 73 -2.72 -4.90 -6.02
CA ARG A 73 -3.39 -3.95 -6.93
C ARG A 73 -2.81 -2.55 -6.87
N CYS A 74 -2.19 -2.18 -5.75
CA CYS A 74 -1.45 -0.93 -5.64
C CYS A 74 0.01 -1.03 -6.12
N GLY A 75 0.47 -2.20 -6.56
CA GLY A 75 1.83 -2.44 -7.05
C GLY A 75 2.86 -2.75 -5.97
N TYR A 76 2.42 -3.26 -4.82
CA TYR A 76 3.28 -3.65 -3.71
C TYR A 76 3.26 -5.15 -3.50
N GLU A 77 4.38 -5.68 -3.02
CA GLU A 77 4.51 -7.05 -2.53
C GLU A 77 4.71 -7.02 -1.00
N MET A 78 4.13 -7.99 -0.29
CA MET A 78 4.36 -8.16 1.15
C MET A 78 5.39 -9.26 1.40
N VAL A 79 6.54 -8.89 1.96
CA VAL A 79 7.62 -9.82 2.32
C VAL A 79 7.62 -10.13 3.82
N VAL A 80 7.84 -11.40 4.17
CA VAL A 80 7.99 -11.84 5.56
C VAL A 80 9.47 -12.12 5.83
N VAL A 81 10.03 -11.48 6.87
CA VAL A 81 11.44 -11.56 7.22
C VAL A 81 11.63 -11.82 8.72
N PRO A 82 12.73 -12.46 9.16
CA PRO A 82 13.04 -12.61 10.58
C PRO A 82 13.13 -11.25 11.29
N ARG A 83 12.72 -11.19 12.56
CA ARG A 83 12.81 -9.95 13.36
C ARG A 83 14.29 -9.56 13.53
N GLY A 84 14.61 -8.30 13.29
CA GLY A 84 15.98 -7.77 13.42
C GLY A 84 16.79 -7.81 12.12
N SER A 85 16.29 -8.46 11.06
CA SER A 85 16.93 -8.46 9.75
C SER A 85 17.06 -7.05 9.19
N GLN A 86 18.19 -6.76 8.54
CA GLN A 86 18.31 -5.63 7.64
C GLN A 86 17.60 -5.99 6.33
N VAL A 87 16.63 -5.17 5.92
CA VAL A 87 15.90 -5.33 4.67
C VAL A 87 16.38 -4.26 3.71
N THR A 88 17.04 -4.68 2.65
CA THR A 88 17.40 -3.81 1.52
C THR A 88 16.34 -4.02 0.45
N VAL A 89 15.72 -2.95 0.01
CA VAL A 89 14.85 -2.99 -1.16
C VAL A 89 15.37 -1.97 -2.16
N SER A 90 15.80 -2.47 -3.31
CA SER A 90 16.57 -1.79 -4.35
C SER A 90 15.78 -1.71 -5.64
#